data_AF-A0A2G3PNS4-F1
#
_entry.id   AF-A0A2G3PNS4-F1
#
_cell.length_a   1.000
_cell.length_b   1.000
_cell.length_c   1.000
_cell.angle_alpha   90.00
_cell.angle_beta   90.00
_cell.angle_gamma   90.00
#
_symmetry.space_group_name_H-M   'P 1'
#
loop_
_entity.id
_entity.type
_entity.pdbx_description
1 polymer ?
#
loop_
_entity_poly.entity_id
_entity_poly.type
_entity_poly.pdbx_seq_one_letter_code
_entity_poly.pdbx_strand_id
1 'polypeptide(L)'
;PRHIEVQILADQHGNVMHLFERDCSVQRRHQKVIELAPAPNMPAGLREKICADAVAFARKIGYTCAGTVEFLVDRDGNHVFIEMNPRIQVEHTVTEEITDVDLVQSQLRIAAGETLEDLGLSQDKVQIRGAAMQCRITTEDPTNGFRPDTGRITAYRTPGGAGVRLDGGATLGAEVSAHFDSMLVKLTCRGRDFETAVARSRRALAEFRIRGVATNVPFLQAVLDDPDFRAGRVTTSFIEERPQLLTSRVSADRGTRILNYLADVTVNKPHGERPATVYPRDKLPDVDVTLPPPNGSRQRLLELGPEGFAADLRASKALGVTDTTFRDAHQSLLATRIRTTGLVMVAPYVAAMTPQLLSVECWGGATYDVALRFLKEDPWDRLAQLREAMPNINLQMLLRGRNTVGYTPYPEQVTRSFVSEAAATGIDIFRIFDALNNVDQMRPAIDAVRETGTTIAEVALSYTGDLSNPRENLYTLDYYLRLAEQLVDAGAHILAIKDMAGLLRPQAAATLVSALRQNFDLPVHVH
;
A
#
# COMPACT_ATOMS: atom_id res chain seq x y z
N PRO A 1 -8.51 -30.53 -19.80
CA PRO A 1 -9.81 -31.20 -19.51
C PRO A 1 -10.39 -30.64 -18.21
N ARG A 2 -11.66 -30.94 -17.91
CA ARG A 2 -12.20 -30.82 -16.55
C ARG A 2 -12.05 -32.16 -15.83
N HIS A 3 -11.75 -32.11 -14.54
CA HIS A 3 -11.78 -33.28 -13.67
C HIS A 3 -13.12 -33.27 -12.94
N ILE A 4 -13.99 -34.20 -13.29
CA ILE A 4 -15.35 -34.30 -12.77
C ILE A 4 -15.49 -35.61 -12.03
N GLU A 5 -16.12 -35.58 -10.87
CA GLU A 5 -16.29 -36.78 -10.06
C GLU A 5 -17.71 -36.89 -9.52
N VAL A 6 -18.24 -38.10 -9.43
CA VAL A 6 -19.62 -38.36 -9.01
C VAL A 6 -19.63 -39.07 -7.67
N GLN A 7 -20.34 -38.49 -6.70
CA GLN A 7 -20.54 -39.11 -5.40
C GLN A 7 -21.54 -40.26 -5.52
N ILE A 8 -21.13 -41.45 -5.10
CA ILE A 8 -21.98 -42.64 -5.00
C ILE A 8 -22.29 -42.93 -3.53
N LEU A 9 -23.52 -43.36 -3.29
CA LEU A 9 -23.95 -43.96 -2.04
C LEU A 9 -24.73 -45.25 -2.37
N ALA A 10 -24.35 -46.36 -1.73
CA ALA A 10 -24.94 -47.66 -1.97
C ALA A 10 -25.13 -48.44 -0.67
N ASP A 11 -26.25 -49.15 -0.51
CA ASP A 11 -26.49 -50.00 0.66
C ASP A 11 -26.04 -51.45 0.46
N GLN A 12 -26.31 -52.32 1.42
CA GLN A 12 -25.98 -53.75 1.34
C GLN A 12 -27.04 -54.57 0.58
N HIS A 13 -28.12 -53.93 0.12
CA HIS A 13 -29.28 -54.55 -0.53
C HIS A 13 -29.28 -54.33 -2.05
N GLY A 14 -28.18 -53.78 -2.59
CA GLY A 14 -28.00 -53.54 -4.02
C GLY A 14 -28.60 -52.22 -4.50
N ASN A 15 -29.11 -51.36 -3.61
CA ASN A 15 -29.55 -50.03 -3.99
C ASN A 15 -28.32 -49.12 -4.14
N VAL A 16 -28.28 -48.37 -5.25
CA VAL A 16 -27.19 -47.46 -5.59
C VAL A 16 -27.79 -46.17 -6.13
N MET A 17 -27.33 -45.03 -5.60
CA MET A 17 -27.70 -43.69 -6.03
C MET A 17 -26.46 -42.79 -6.18
N HIS A 18 -26.63 -41.68 -6.90
CA HIS A 18 -25.64 -40.60 -6.92
C HIS A 18 -26.12 -39.37 -6.15
N LEU A 19 -25.16 -38.62 -5.59
CA LEU A 19 -25.38 -37.31 -4.98
C LEU A 19 -24.74 -36.21 -5.84
N PHE A 20 -25.00 -36.31 -7.14
CA PHE A 20 -24.48 -35.46 -8.22
C PHE A 20 -22.95 -35.43 -8.31
N GLU A 21 -22.44 -34.49 -9.10
CA GLU A 21 -21.04 -34.34 -9.43
C GLU A 21 -20.36 -33.17 -8.70
N ARG A 22 -19.03 -33.26 -8.60
CA ARG A 22 -18.13 -32.18 -8.20
C ARG A 22 -17.16 -31.87 -9.33
N ASP A 23 -16.78 -30.60 -9.44
CA ASP A 23 -15.70 -30.16 -10.32
C ASP A 23 -14.43 -29.91 -9.49
N CYS A 24 -13.43 -30.75 -9.74
CA CYS A 24 -12.13 -30.75 -9.08
C CYS A 24 -11.02 -30.29 -10.04
N SER A 25 -11.36 -29.50 -11.07
CA SER A 25 -10.42 -29.08 -12.10
C SER A 25 -9.37 -28.08 -11.59
N VAL A 26 -9.62 -27.37 -10.50
CA VAL A 26 -8.65 -26.41 -9.95
C VAL A 26 -7.59 -27.17 -9.15
N GLN A 27 -6.51 -27.53 -9.84
CA GLN A 27 -5.45 -28.38 -9.33
C GLN A 27 -4.07 -27.76 -9.55
N ARG A 28 -3.12 -28.14 -8.71
CA ARG A 28 -1.69 -27.86 -8.91
C ARG A 28 -0.91 -29.15 -8.83
N ARG A 29 -0.14 -29.50 -9.87
CA ARG A 29 0.64 -30.76 -9.93
C ARG A 29 -0.20 -31.98 -9.54
N HIS A 30 -1.42 -32.05 -10.07
CA HIS A 30 -2.40 -33.11 -9.79
C HIS A 30 -2.94 -33.16 -8.34
N GLN A 31 -2.68 -32.14 -7.53
CA GLN A 31 -3.28 -31.97 -6.20
C GLN A 31 -4.46 -31.01 -6.29
N LYS A 32 -5.65 -31.45 -5.86
CA LYS A 32 -6.87 -30.63 -5.82
C LYS A 32 -6.70 -29.48 -4.81
N VAL A 33 -7.03 -28.26 -5.23
CA VAL A 33 -6.87 -27.03 -4.42
C VAL A 33 -8.23 -26.45 -4.04
N ILE A 34 -9.13 -26.36 -5.02
CA ILE A 34 -10.50 -25.88 -4.86
C ILE A 34 -11.44 -26.87 -5.54
N GLU A 35 -12.49 -27.27 -4.84
CA GLU A 35 -13.52 -28.17 -5.35
C GLU A 35 -14.88 -27.47 -5.35
N LEU A 36 -15.66 -27.69 -6.40
CA LEU A 36 -16.94 -27.02 -6.64
C LEU A 36 -18.07 -28.06 -6.75
N ALA A 37 -19.26 -27.75 -6.25
CA ALA A 37 -20.46 -28.57 -6.48
C ALA A 37 -21.69 -27.68 -6.67
N PRO A 38 -22.58 -27.95 -7.64
CA PRO A 38 -22.32 -28.80 -8.81
C PRO A 38 -21.24 -28.19 -9.71
N ALA A 39 -20.87 -28.89 -10.78
CA ALA A 39 -19.91 -28.40 -11.75
C ALA A 39 -20.45 -27.16 -12.51
N PRO A 40 -19.81 -25.97 -12.42
CA PRO A 40 -20.31 -24.77 -13.09
C PRO A 40 -20.40 -24.93 -14.61
N ASN A 41 -21.40 -24.31 -15.23
CA ASN A 41 -21.61 -24.33 -16.69
C ASN A 41 -21.67 -25.73 -17.34
N MET A 42 -21.92 -26.79 -16.58
CA MET A 42 -22.08 -28.13 -17.15
C MET A 42 -23.53 -28.34 -17.62
N PRO A 43 -23.74 -28.68 -18.91
CA PRO A 43 -25.07 -28.98 -19.45
C PRO A 43 -25.76 -30.09 -18.66
N ALA A 44 -27.07 -29.96 -18.44
CA ALA A 44 -27.86 -30.93 -17.66
C ALA A 44 -27.77 -32.35 -18.24
N GLY A 45 -27.92 -32.51 -19.56
CA GLY A 45 -27.83 -33.84 -20.20
C GLY A 45 -26.45 -34.50 -20.06
N LEU A 46 -25.36 -33.71 -20.02
CA LEU A 46 -24.03 -34.25 -19.77
C LEU A 46 -23.88 -34.71 -18.31
N ARG A 47 -24.37 -33.92 -17.36
CA ARG A 47 -24.40 -34.28 -15.94
C ARG A 47 -25.17 -35.58 -15.71
N GLU A 48 -26.37 -35.68 -16.27
CA GLU A 48 -27.21 -36.88 -16.17
C GLU A 48 -26.49 -38.11 -16.70
N LYS A 49 -25.84 -37.98 -17.87
CA LYS A 49 -25.07 -39.06 -18.49
C LYS A 49 -23.90 -39.52 -17.60
N ILE A 50 -23.07 -38.59 -17.12
CA ILE A 50 -21.91 -38.91 -16.26
C ILE A 50 -22.38 -39.55 -14.95
N CYS A 51 -23.44 -39.03 -14.33
CA CYS A 51 -24.01 -39.60 -13.11
C CYS A 51 -24.58 -41.01 -13.33
N ALA A 52 -25.29 -41.22 -14.44
CA ALA A 52 -25.84 -42.53 -14.79
C ALA A 52 -24.73 -43.56 -15.04
N ASP A 53 -23.65 -43.19 -15.73
CA ASP A 53 -22.50 -44.06 -15.97
C ASP A 53 -21.77 -44.43 -14.67
N ALA A 54 -21.65 -43.48 -13.73
CA ALA A 54 -21.07 -43.74 -12.40
C ALA A 54 -21.92 -44.73 -11.58
N VAL A 55 -23.25 -44.59 -11.60
CA VAL A 55 -24.18 -45.52 -10.94
C VAL A 55 -24.13 -46.89 -11.62
N ALA A 56 -24.10 -46.95 -12.95
CA ALA A 56 -23.99 -48.20 -13.69
C ALA A 56 -22.69 -48.95 -13.35
N PHE A 57 -21.57 -48.22 -13.26
CA PHE A 57 -20.29 -48.75 -12.82
C PHE A 57 -20.38 -49.32 -11.39
N ALA A 58 -20.88 -48.54 -10.43
CA ALA A 58 -21.01 -48.96 -9.03
C ALA A 58 -21.94 -50.17 -8.86
N ARG A 59 -23.07 -50.22 -9.57
CA ARG A 59 -23.97 -51.38 -9.58
C ARG A 59 -23.29 -52.63 -10.14
N LYS A 60 -22.53 -52.48 -11.23
CA LYS A 60 -21.89 -53.62 -11.91
C LYS A 60 -20.87 -54.34 -11.02
N ILE A 61 -20.19 -53.60 -10.15
CA ILE A 61 -19.20 -54.16 -9.23
C ILE A 61 -19.80 -54.56 -7.87
N GLY A 62 -21.11 -54.36 -7.65
CA GLY A 62 -21.76 -54.60 -6.36
C GLY A 62 -21.23 -53.70 -5.25
N TYR A 63 -20.99 -52.41 -5.56
CA TYR A 63 -20.43 -51.46 -4.60
C TYR A 63 -21.35 -51.25 -3.40
N THR A 64 -20.77 -50.94 -2.23
CA THR A 64 -21.50 -50.62 -1.00
C THR A 64 -20.82 -49.46 -0.27
N CYS A 65 -21.56 -48.77 0.60
CA CYS A 65 -21.16 -47.56 1.32
C CYS A 65 -20.95 -46.34 0.38
N ALA A 66 -20.20 -45.33 0.82
CA ALA A 66 -19.88 -44.15 0.02
C ALA A 66 -18.62 -44.38 -0.81
N GLY A 67 -18.63 -43.90 -2.05
CA GLY A 67 -17.47 -43.92 -2.95
C GLY A 67 -17.59 -42.83 -4.01
N THR A 68 -16.52 -42.58 -4.75
CA THR A 68 -16.55 -41.56 -5.82
C THR A 68 -15.97 -42.13 -7.10
N VAL A 69 -16.68 -41.92 -8.21
CA VAL A 69 -16.21 -42.29 -9.55
C VAL A 69 -15.70 -41.04 -10.27
N GLU A 70 -14.45 -41.05 -10.71
CA GLU A 70 -13.79 -39.90 -11.31
C GLU A 70 -13.71 -40.03 -12.84
N PHE A 71 -13.87 -38.90 -13.52
CA PHE A 71 -13.86 -38.76 -14.97
C PHE A 71 -13.02 -37.54 -15.41
N LEU A 72 -12.42 -37.65 -16.59
CA LEU A 72 -11.95 -36.49 -17.34
C LEU A 72 -12.97 -36.12 -18.41
N VAL A 73 -13.32 -34.84 -18.49
CA VAL A 73 -14.27 -34.31 -19.47
C VAL A 73 -13.55 -33.33 -20.39
N ASP A 74 -13.64 -33.53 -21.71
CA ASP A 74 -13.06 -32.62 -22.69
C ASP A 74 -13.98 -31.43 -23.02
N ARG A 75 -13.61 -30.62 -24.03
CA ARG A 75 -14.39 -29.45 -24.45
C ARG A 75 -15.66 -29.78 -25.22
N ASP A 76 -15.69 -30.96 -25.86
CA ASP A 76 -16.82 -31.44 -26.66
C ASP A 76 -17.84 -32.20 -25.80
N GLY A 77 -17.55 -32.40 -24.51
CA GLY A 77 -18.40 -33.10 -23.57
C GLY A 77 -18.20 -34.62 -23.58
N ASN A 78 -17.13 -35.12 -24.18
CA ASN A 78 -16.76 -36.52 -24.02
C ASN A 78 -16.16 -36.72 -22.63
N HIS A 79 -16.63 -37.75 -21.93
CA HIS A 79 -16.12 -38.13 -20.61
C HIS A 79 -15.47 -39.50 -20.64
N VAL A 80 -14.34 -39.63 -19.94
CA VAL A 80 -13.60 -40.89 -19.81
C VAL A 80 -13.38 -41.20 -18.33
N PHE A 81 -13.67 -42.44 -17.93
CA PHE A 81 -13.39 -42.93 -16.58
C PHE A 81 -11.88 -42.91 -16.32
N ILE A 82 -11.49 -42.54 -15.10
CA ILE A 82 -10.08 -42.58 -14.66
C ILE A 82 -9.86 -43.45 -13.42
N GLU A 83 -10.71 -43.32 -12.40
CA GLU A 83 -10.52 -43.99 -11.12
C GLU A 83 -11.85 -44.10 -10.37
N MET A 84 -11.96 -45.06 -9.45
CA MET A 84 -12.92 -45.01 -8.36
C MET A 84 -12.18 -44.93 -7.04
N ASN A 85 -12.57 -43.99 -6.19
CA ASN A 85 -12.12 -43.88 -4.81
C ASN A 85 -13.11 -44.63 -3.91
N PRO A 86 -12.78 -45.83 -3.38
CA PRO A 86 -13.70 -46.65 -2.60
C PRO A 86 -13.75 -46.19 -1.12
N ARG A 87 -13.87 -44.88 -0.91
CA ARG A 87 -13.86 -44.22 0.41
C ARG A 87 -14.47 -42.83 0.32
N ILE A 88 -14.73 -42.23 1.48
CA ILE A 88 -15.04 -40.79 1.56
C ILE A 88 -13.84 -39.95 1.07
N GLN A 89 -14.13 -38.83 0.44
CA GLN A 89 -13.13 -37.88 -0.05
C GLN A 89 -13.12 -36.60 0.80
N VAL A 90 -12.04 -35.83 0.72
CA VAL A 90 -11.85 -34.61 1.51
C VAL A 90 -12.96 -33.60 1.22
N GLU A 91 -13.34 -33.51 -0.05
CA GLU A 91 -14.32 -32.65 -0.70
C GLU A 91 -15.77 -33.16 -0.65
N HIS A 92 -16.07 -34.20 0.14
CA HIS A 92 -17.47 -34.62 0.34
C HIS A 92 -18.36 -33.47 0.86
N THR A 93 -17.76 -32.52 1.60
CA THR A 93 -18.45 -31.38 2.21
C THR A 93 -19.23 -30.55 1.19
N VAL A 94 -18.72 -30.32 -0.03
CA VAL A 94 -19.47 -29.55 -1.04
C VAL A 94 -20.69 -30.30 -1.55
N THR A 95 -20.65 -31.64 -1.59
CA THR A 95 -21.82 -32.47 -1.93
C THR A 95 -22.86 -32.41 -0.81
N GLU A 96 -22.45 -32.51 0.46
CA GLU A 96 -23.37 -32.36 1.59
C GLU A 96 -24.07 -31.00 1.55
N GLU A 97 -23.33 -29.91 1.32
CA GLU A 97 -23.88 -28.55 1.31
C GLU A 97 -24.92 -28.29 0.20
N ILE A 98 -24.86 -29.02 -0.91
CA ILE A 98 -25.83 -28.89 -2.01
C ILE A 98 -26.94 -29.93 -2.01
N THR A 99 -26.84 -31.00 -1.21
CA THR A 99 -27.85 -32.07 -1.16
C THR A 99 -28.55 -32.18 0.19
N ASP A 100 -27.97 -31.59 1.24
CA ASP A 100 -28.32 -31.76 2.66
C ASP A 100 -28.33 -33.25 3.11
N VAL A 101 -27.54 -34.10 2.44
CA VAL A 101 -27.29 -35.49 2.84
C VAL A 101 -25.99 -35.54 3.63
N ASP A 102 -26.05 -35.96 4.90
CA ASP A 102 -24.86 -36.23 5.72
C ASP A 102 -24.24 -37.57 5.28
N LEU A 103 -23.12 -37.48 4.56
CA LEU A 103 -22.45 -38.62 3.95
C LEU A 103 -21.80 -39.50 5.02
N VAL A 104 -21.17 -38.90 6.03
CA VAL A 104 -20.46 -39.66 7.07
C VAL A 104 -21.45 -40.42 7.95
N GLN A 105 -22.56 -39.80 8.34
CA GLN A 105 -23.64 -40.47 9.04
C GLN A 105 -24.26 -41.59 8.18
N SER A 106 -24.51 -41.32 6.90
CA SER A 106 -25.05 -42.33 5.97
C SER A 106 -24.13 -43.54 5.86
N GLN A 107 -22.81 -43.34 5.78
CA GLN A 107 -21.83 -44.44 5.78
C GLN A 107 -21.95 -45.31 7.04
N LEU A 108 -22.06 -44.70 8.22
CA LEU A 108 -22.17 -45.43 9.48
C LEU A 108 -23.48 -46.22 9.57
N ARG A 109 -24.61 -45.64 9.12
CA ARG A 109 -25.92 -46.30 9.12
C ARG A 109 -26.00 -47.45 8.11
N ILE A 110 -25.44 -47.27 6.90
CA ILE A 110 -25.31 -48.34 5.90
C ILE A 110 -24.43 -49.48 6.41
N ALA A 111 -23.32 -49.15 7.08
CA ALA A 111 -22.46 -50.16 7.70
C ALA A 111 -23.18 -50.93 8.82
N ALA A 112 -24.14 -50.30 9.50
CA ALA A 112 -25.02 -50.93 10.49
C ALA A 112 -26.18 -51.76 9.89
N GLY A 113 -26.31 -51.78 8.56
CA GLY A 113 -27.30 -52.59 7.84
C GLY A 113 -28.56 -51.85 7.43
N GLU A 114 -28.63 -50.53 7.61
CA GLU A 114 -29.77 -49.74 7.12
C GLU A 114 -29.74 -49.58 5.59
N THR A 115 -30.92 -49.59 4.97
CA THR A 115 -31.08 -49.35 3.52
C THR A 115 -31.10 -47.86 3.17
N LEU A 116 -30.95 -47.52 1.89
CA LEU A 116 -31.17 -46.14 1.43
C LEU A 116 -32.59 -45.65 1.71
N GLU A 117 -33.58 -46.55 1.71
CA GLU A 117 -34.96 -46.22 2.06
C GLU A 117 -35.13 -45.87 3.55
N ASP A 118 -34.49 -46.61 4.46
CA ASP A 118 -34.46 -46.32 5.91
C ASP A 118 -33.80 -44.96 6.22
N LEU A 119 -32.85 -44.56 5.37
CA LEU A 119 -32.23 -43.24 5.38
C LEU A 119 -33.14 -42.13 4.80
N GLY A 120 -34.28 -42.50 4.21
CA GLY A 120 -35.19 -41.58 3.52
C GLY A 120 -34.64 -41.08 2.17
N LEU A 121 -33.65 -41.76 1.61
CA LEU A 121 -32.92 -41.34 0.41
C LEU A 121 -33.39 -42.12 -0.82
N SER A 122 -33.68 -41.38 -1.90
CA SER A 122 -33.98 -41.96 -3.20
C SER A 122 -33.58 -40.98 -4.32
N GLN A 123 -33.29 -41.51 -5.51
CA GLN A 123 -32.72 -40.70 -6.60
C GLN A 123 -33.66 -39.59 -7.08
N ASP A 124 -34.97 -39.80 -6.97
CA ASP A 124 -36.03 -38.86 -7.35
C ASP A 124 -36.24 -37.73 -6.33
N LYS A 125 -35.80 -37.91 -5.07
CA LYS A 125 -35.96 -36.92 -3.99
C LYS A 125 -34.77 -35.99 -3.83
N VAL A 126 -33.55 -36.45 -4.15
CA VAL A 126 -32.34 -35.65 -3.98
C VAL A 126 -32.28 -34.57 -5.07
N GLN A 127 -32.08 -33.32 -4.67
CA GLN A 127 -32.04 -32.16 -5.54
C GLN A 127 -30.82 -31.30 -5.23
N ILE A 128 -30.32 -30.59 -6.25
CA ILE A 128 -29.25 -29.60 -6.08
C ILE A 128 -29.84 -28.34 -5.43
N ARG A 129 -29.27 -27.94 -4.30
CA ARG A 129 -29.60 -26.72 -3.55
C ARG A 129 -28.47 -25.71 -3.69
N GLY A 130 -28.56 -24.87 -4.72
CA GLY A 130 -27.59 -23.81 -4.97
C GLY A 130 -26.23 -24.33 -5.42
N ALA A 131 -25.15 -23.76 -4.88
CA ALA A 131 -23.79 -24.17 -5.17
C ALA A 131 -22.90 -24.06 -3.92
N ALA A 132 -21.87 -24.90 -3.84
CA ALA A 132 -20.87 -24.89 -2.79
C ALA A 132 -19.46 -24.97 -3.39
N MET A 133 -18.50 -24.45 -2.62
CA MET A 133 -17.08 -24.61 -2.92
C MET A 133 -16.28 -24.84 -1.66
N GLN A 134 -15.23 -25.66 -1.78
CA GLN A 134 -14.27 -25.90 -0.71
C GLN A 134 -12.91 -25.34 -1.11
N CYS A 135 -12.28 -24.63 -0.19
CA CYS A 135 -10.89 -24.19 -0.26
C CYS A 135 -10.10 -24.91 0.83
N ARG A 136 -8.99 -25.56 0.46
CA ARG A 136 -8.07 -26.19 1.43
C ARG A 136 -7.06 -25.16 1.90
N ILE A 137 -7.13 -24.75 3.17
CA ILE A 137 -6.16 -23.83 3.75
C ILE A 137 -5.01 -24.64 4.34
N THR A 138 -3.81 -24.44 3.82
CA THR A 138 -2.59 -25.18 4.18
C THR A 138 -1.48 -24.26 4.68
N THR A 139 -0.42 -24.82 5.26
CA THR A 139 0.83 -24.09 5.58
C THR A 139 1.79 -23.96 4.40
N GLU A 140 1.38 -24.30 3.18
CA GLU A 140 2.24 -24.15 2.01
C GLU A 140 2.45 -22.67 1.68
N ASP A 141 3.71 -22.25 1.52
CA ASP A 141 4.06 -20.90 1.11
C ASP A 141 4.13 -20.79 -0.43
N PRO A 142 3.16 -20.10 -1.09
CA PRO A 142 3.15 -19.97 -2.55
C PRO A 142 4.40 -19.26 -3.11
N THR A 143 5.01 -18.37 -2.32
CA THR A 143 6.21 -17.62 -2.72
C THR A 143 7.49 -18.44 -2.59
N ASN A 144 7.44 -19.55 -1.85
CA ASN A 144 8.54 -20.50 -1.67
C ASN A 144 8.21 -21.86 -2.30
N GLY A 145 7.58 -21.85 -3.48
CA GLY A 145 7.28 -23.06 -4.26
C GLY A 145 6.26 -24.00 -3.62
N PHE A 146 5.40 -23.48 -2.71
CA PHE A 146 4.44 -24.22 -1.89
C PHE A 146 5.10 -25.23 -0.96
N ARG A 147 6.31 -24.93 -0.48
CA ARG A 147 6.90 -25.71 0.59
C ARG A 147 6.04 -25.56 1.86
N PRO A 148 5.62 -26.66 2.51
CA PRO A 148 4.97 -26.59 3.82
C PRO A 148 5.85 -25.90 4.84
N ASP A 149 5.32 -24.87 5.47
CA ASP A 149 5.93 -24.21 6.61
C ASP A 149 5.58 -24.95 7.91
N THR A 150 6.47 -24.84 8.90
CA THR A 150 6.34 -25.52 10.19
C THR A 150 6.55 -24.56 11.35
N GLY A 151 5.98 -24.88 12.50
CA GLY A 151 6.15 -24.12 13.72
C GLY A 151 4.82 -23.76 14.37
N ARG A 152 4.91 -22.83 15.31
CA ARG A 152 3.79 -22.51 16.20
C ARG A 152 2.81 -21.52 15.60
N ILE A 153 1.52 -21.85 15.65
CA ILE A 153 0.46 -20.91 15.33
C ILE A 153 0.32 -19.87 16.45
N THR A 154 0.73 -18.62 16.20
CA THR A 154 0.71 -17.53 17.19
C THR A 154 -0.57 -16.70 17.18
N ALA A 155 -1.34 -16.77 16.09
CA ALA A 155 -2.70 -16.27 16.04
C ALA A 155 -3.53 -17.15 15.10
N TYR A 156 -4.76 -17.48 15.51
CA TYR A 156 -5.72 -18.24 14.71
C TYR A 156 -7.11 -17.66 14.91
N ARG A 157 -7.62 -16.95 13.90
CA ARG A 157 -9.00 -16.47 13.85
C ARG A 157 -9.65 -16.96 12.58
N THR A 158 -10.78 -17.63 12.75
CA THR A 158 -11.56 -18.21 11.67
C THR A 158 -12.77 -17.33 11.33
N PRO A 159 -13.23 -17.35 10.08
CA PRO A 159 -14.47 -16.71 9.70
C PRO A 159 -15.69 -17.50 10.24
N GLY A 160 -16.84 -16.85 10.27
CA GLY A 160 -18.14 -17.51 10.50
C GLY A 160 -19.21 -16.96 9.56
N GLY A 161 -20.47 -17.12 9.95
CA GLY A 161 -21.63 -16.56 9.26
C GLY A 161 -22.39 -17.55 8.39
N ALA A 162 -23.50 -17.07 7.81
CA ALA A 162 -24.42 -17.91 7.04
C ALA A 162 -23.74 -18.50 5.79
N GLY A 163 -23.86 -19.82 5.61
CA GLY A 163 -23.30 -20.55 4.47
C GLY A 163 -21.79 -20.71 4.51
N VAL A 164 -21.18 -20.67 5.70
CA VAL A 164 -19.75 -20.91 5.93
C VAL A 164 -19.61 -22.09 6.87
N ARG A 165 -18.92 -23.12 6.40
CA ARG A 165 -18.61 -24.35 7.13
C ARG A 165 -17.09 -24.49 7.23
N LEU A 166 -16.64 -24.92 8.40
CA LEU A 166 -15.23 -25.14 8.69
C LEU A 166 -15.02 -26.54 9.25
N ASP A 167 -14.11 -27.28 8.64
CA ASP A 167 -13.71 -28.61 9.07
C ASP A 167 -12.18 -28.59 9.21
N GLY A 168 -11.66 -28.57 10.44
CA GLY A 168 -10.21 -28.49 10.68
C GLY A 168 -9.83 -28.81 12.13
N GLY A 169 -8.55 -29.14 12.33
CA GLY A 169 -7.99 -29.47 13.65
C GLY A 169 -7.02 -28.43 14.21
N ALA A 170 -6.65 -27.41 13.42
CA ALA A 170 -5.71 -26.38 13.84
C ALA A 170 -6.30 -25.49 14.95
N THR A 171 -5.49 -25.19 15.96
CA THR A 171 -5.87 -24.35 17.11
C THR A 171 -4.77 -23.36 17.46
N LEU A 172 -5.13 -22.31 18.20
CA LEU A 172 -4.16 -21.34 18.69
C LEU A 172 -3.10 -22.01 19.56
N GLY A 173 -1.82 -21.79 19.24
CA GLY A 173 -0.69 -22.33 19.98
C GLY A 173 -0.26 -23.73 19.57
N ALA A 174 -0.97 -24.38 18.62
CA ALA A 174 -0.57 -25.67 18.07
C ALA A 174 0.75 -25.58 17.28
N GLU A 175 1.52 -26.66 17.32
CA GLU A 175 2.75 -26.83 16.53
C GLU A 175 2.43 -27.60 15.25
N VAL A 176 2.74 -26.99 14.10
CA VAL A 176 2.66 -27.66 12.80
C VAL A 176 3.98 -28.37 12.53
N SER A 177 3.95 -29.70 12.48
CA SER A 177 5.12 -30.54 12.19
C SER A 177 5.27 -30.81 10.69
N ALA A 178 6.47 -31.20 10.26
CA ALA A 178 6.74 -31.65 8.89
C ALA A 178 6.30 -33.11 8.61
N HIS A 179 5.75 -33.83 9.60
CA HIS A 179 5.50 -35.28 9.49
C HIS A 179 4.16 -35.65 8.84
N PHE A 180 3.22 -34.72 8.78
CA PHE A 180 1.87 -34.94 8.25
C PHE A 180 1.58 -33.96 7.10
N ASP A 181 0.36 -34.04 6.55
CA ASP A 181 -0.06 -33.03 5.59
C ASP A 181 -0.06 -31.62 6.21
N SER A 182 0.00 -30.61 5.35
CA SER A 182 0.04 -29.21 5.74
C SER A 182 -1.35 -28.60 5.95
N MET A 183 -2.42 -29.40 5.97
CA MET A 183 -3.80 -28.91 6.00
C MET A 183 -4.15 -28.37 7.40
N LEU A 184 -4.54 -27.10 7.45
CA LEU A 184 -4.99 -26.46 8.68
C LEU A 184 -6.50 -26.60 8.86
N VAL A 185 -7.25 -26.25 7.80
CA VAL A 185 -8.71 -26.20 7.82
C VAL A 185 -9.26 -26.23 6.39
N LYS A 186 -10.38 -26.93 6.21
CA LYS A 186 -11.20 -26.87 5.01
C LYS A 186 -12.23 -25.77 5.20
N LEU A 187 -12.25 -24.81 4.28
CA LEU A 187 -13.26 -23.76 4.23
C LEU A 187 -14.26 -24.13 3.15
N THR A 188 -15.47 -24.52 3.54
CA THR A 188 -16.56 -24.77 2.60
C THR A 188 -17.59 -23.64 2.68
N CYS A 189 -17.89 -23.01 1.55
CA CYS A 189 -18.94 -21.99 1.49
C CYS A 189 -20.01 -22.39 0.49
N ARG A 190 -21.27 -22.24 0.88
CA ARG A 190 -22.43 -22.42 0.01
C ARG A 190 -23.13 -21.10 -0.30
N GLY A 191 -23.83 -21.06 -1.42
CA GLY A 191 -24.64 -19.95 -1.87
C GLY A 191 -25.85 -20.44 -2.66
N ARG A 192 -26.82 -19.55 -2.89
CA ARG A 192 -27.98 -19.85 -3.77
C ARG A 192 -27.56 -20.09 -5.24
N ASP A 193 -26.39 -19.60 -5.60
CA ASP A 193 -25.75 -19.68 -6.91
C ASP A 193 -24.22 -19.70 -6.73
N PHE A 194 -23.49 -20.03 -7.80
CA PHE A 194 -22.03 -20.11 -7.79
C PHE A 194 -21.39 -18.77 -7.42
N GLU A 195 -21.90 -17.65 -7.94
CA GLU A 195 -21.38 -16.32 -7.63
C GLU A 195 -21.46 -15.98 -6.14
N THR A 196 -22.56 -16.34 -5.48
CA THR A 196 -22.75 -16.15 -4.04
C THR A 196 -21.79 -17.02 -3.23
N ALA A 197 -21.57 -18.28 -3.65
CA ALA A 197 -20.59 -19.15 -3.01
C ALA A 197 -19.16 -18.58 -3.11
N VAL A 198 -18.77 -18.10 -4.31
CA VAL A 198 -17.49 -17.41 -4.54
C VAL A 198 -17.36 -16.17 -3.65
N ALA A 199 -18.40 -15.32 -3.60
CA ALA A 199 -18.38 -14.09 -2.80
C ALA A 199 -18.21 -14.39 -1.30
N ARG A 200 -18.90 -15.41 -0.79
CA ARG A 200 -18.77 -15.85 0.61
C ARG A 200 -17.38 -16.39 0.91
N SER A 201 -16.80 -17.19 0.00
CA SER A 201 -15.42 -17.68 0.13
C SER A 201 -14.39 -16.56 0.11
N ARG A 202 -14.53 -15.57 -0.78
CA ARG A 202 -13.63 -14.40 -0.82
C ARG A 202 -13.63 -13.65 0.51
N ARG A 203 -14.81 -13.39 1.06
CA ARG A 203 -14.96 -12.74 2.38
C ARG A 203 -14.38 -13.61 3.50
N ALA A 204 -14.70 -14.91 3.51
CA ALA A 204 -14.20 -15.84 4.52
C ALA A 204 -12.66 -15.93 4.54
N LEU A 205 -12.02 -16.05 3.36
CA LEU A 205 -10.57 -16.02 3.22
C LEU A 205 -9.97 -14.67 3.67
N ALA A 206 -10.64 -13.55 3.39
CA ALA A 206 -10.19 -12.23 3.83
C ALA A 206 -10.31 -12.00 5.35
N GLU A 207 -11.19 -12.72 6.04
CA GLU A 207 -11.36 -12.67 7.49
C GLU A 207 -10.38 -13.57 8.25
N PHE A 208 -9.90 -14.66 7.63
CA PHE A 208 -8.90 -15.53 8.24
C PHE A 208 -7.69 -14.74 8.73
N ARG A 209 -7.29 -14.98 9.98
CA ARG A 209 -6.01 -14.48 10.52
C ARG A 209 -5.24 -15.66 11.08
N ILE A 210 -4.24 -16.08 10.33
CA ILE A 210 -3.28 -17.11 10.72
C ILE A 210 -1.91 -16.43 10.79
N ARG A 211 -1.20 -16.62 11.89
CA ARG A 211 0.14 -16.06 12.16
C ARG A 211 1.03 -17.13 12.78
N GLY A 212 2.34 -16.96 12.62
CA GLY A 212 3.36 -17.89 13.11
C GLY A 212 3.82 -18.91 12.08
N VAL A 213 2.98 -19.18 11.06
CA VAL A 213 3.31 -19.99 9.87
C VAL A 213 2.79 -19.30 8.62
N ALA A 214 3.44 -19.55 7.48
CA ALA A 214 2.93 -19.19 6.16
C ALA A 214 1.63 -19.94 5.83
N THR A 215 0.85 -19.41 4.89
CA THR A 215 -0.37 -20.08 4.41
C THR A 215 -0.60 -19.84 2.93
N ASN A 216 -1.34 -20.73 2.29
CA ASN A 216 -1.77 -20.58 0.90
C ASN A 216 -2.97 -19.63 0.69
N VAL A 217 -3.49 -18.99 1.76
CA VAL A 217 -4.65 -18.08 1.70
C VAL A 217 -4.50 -16.98 0.63
N PRO A 218 -3.35 -16.29 0.48
CA PRO A 218 -3.24 -15.24 -0.52
C PRO A 218 -3.32 -15.78 -1.96
N PHE A 219 -2.83 -16.99 -2.20
CA PHE A 219 -2.97 -17.68 -3.48
C PHE A 219 -4.43 -18.05 -3.76
N LEU A 220 -5.16 -18.57 -2.77
CA LEU A 220 -6.59 -18.83 -2.91
C LEU A 220 -7.36 -17.55 -3.24
N GLN A 221 -7.08 -16.44 -2.54
CA GLN A 221 -7.69 -15.14 -2.85
C GLN A 221 -7.43 -14.70 -4.30
N ALA A 222 -6.21 -14.91 -4.80
CA ALA A 222 -5.86 -14.61 -6.18
C ALA A 222 -6.69 -15.44 -7.18
N VAL A 223 -6.83 -16.75 -6.93
CA VAL A 223 -7.66 -17.64 -7.76
C VAL A 223 -9.11 -17.18 -7.78
N LEU A 224 -9.68 -16.81 -6.63
CA LEU A 224 -11.08 -16.37 -6.53
C LEU A 224 -11.33 -14.98 -7.13
N ASP A 225 -10.28 -14.17 -7.29
CA ASP A 225 -10.35 -12.87 -7.96
C ASP A 225 -10.26 -12.99 -9.49
N ASP A 226 -9.79 -14.13 -10.02
CA ASP A 226 -9.59 -14.35 -11.45
C ASP A 226 -10.94 -14.37 -12.22
N PRO A 227 -11.07 -13.62 -13.33
CA PRO A 227 -12.30 -13.56 -14.10
C PRO A 227 -12.77 -14.90 -14.67
N ASP A 228 -11.85 -15.79 -15.07
CA ASP A 228 -12.21 -17.10 -15.62
C ASP A 228 -12.70 -18.05 -14.54
N PHE A 229 -12.09 -18.02 -13.35
CA PHE A 229 -12.60 -18.76 -12.20
C PHE A 229 -14.03 -18.32 -11.85
N ARG A 230 -14.26 -17.00 -11.74
CA ARG A 230 -15.59 -16.44 -11.44
C ARG A 230 -16.64 -16.77 -12.49
N ALA A 231 -16.23 -16.90 -13.75
CA ALA A 231 -17.10 -17.31 -14.82
C ALA A 231 -17.28 -18.83 -14.93
N GLY A 232 -16.68 -19.64 -14.03
CA GLY A 232 -16.74 -21.09 -14.06
C GLY A 232 -15.99 -21.72 -15.25
N ARG A 233 -15.02 -21.01 -15.83
CA ARG A 233 -14.18 -21.46 -16.96
C ARG A 233 -12.85 -22.03 -16.44
N VAL A 234 -12.93 -23.15 -15.72
CA VAL A 234 -11.76 -23.81 -15.12
C VAL A 234 -11.41 -25.11 -15.86
N THR A 235 -10.12 -25.43 -15.89
CA THR A 235 -9.58 -26.69 -16.39
C THR A 235 -8.43 -27.13 -15.49
N THR A 236 -7.97 -28.38 -15.65
CA THR A 236 -6.81 -28.93 -14.95
C THR A 236 -5.52 -28.12 -15.12
N SER A 237 -5.42 -27.29 -16.17
CA SER A 237 -4.26 -26.44 -16.47
C SER A 237 -4.41 -25.00 -15.94
N PHE A 238 -5.55 -24.66 -15.31
CA PHE A 238 -5.90 -23.28 -14.93
C PHE A 238 -4.82 -22.56 -14.11
N ILE A 239 -4.24 -23.24 -13.11
CA ILE A 239 -3.21 -22.67 -12.24
C ILE A 239 -1.87 -22.56 -12.98
N GLU A 240 -1.51 -23.56 -13.77
CA GLU A 240 -0.23 -23.61 -14.51
C GLU A 240 -0.11 -22.48 -15.54
N GLU A 241 -1.22 -22.15 -16.21
CA GLU A 241 -1.30 -21.07 -17.20
C GLU A 241 -1.25 -19.66 -16.58
N ARG A 242 -1.27 -19.53 -15.24
CA ARG A 242 -1.40 -18.25 -14.52
C ARG A 242 -0.34 -18.08 -13.42
N PRO A 243 0.95 -17.97 -13.76
CA PRO A 243 2.04 -17.84 -12.78
C PRO A 243 1.90 -16.61 -11.86
N GLN A 244 1.23 -15.55 -12.32
CA GLN A 244 0.96 -14.33 -11.55
C GLN A 244 0.10 -14.55 -10.29
N LEU A 245 -0.64 -15.66 -10.21
CA LEU A 245 -1.45 -15.99 -9.03
C LEU A 245 -0.59 -16.17 -7.77
N LEU A 246 0.69 -16.50 -7.93
CA LEU A 246 1.61 -16.75 -6.82
C LEU A 246 2.10 -15.49 -6.12
N THR A 247 2.06 -14.33 -6.78
CA THR A 247 2.66 -13.08 -6.29
C THR A 247 1.66 -11.93 -6.12
N SER A 248 0.41 -12.10 -6.57
CA SER A 248 -0.59 -11.02 -6.64
C SER A 248 -1.04 -10.43 -5.29
N ARG A 249 -0.93 -11.19 -4.19
CA ARG A 249 -1.45 -10.80 -2.87
C ARG A 249 -0.38 -10.99 -1.77
N VAL A 250 0.60 -10.10 -1.69
CA VAL A 250 1.52 -10.06 -0.53
C VAL A 250 0.92 -9.17 0.57
N SER A 251 0.66 -9.74 1.75
CA SER A 251 0.17 -8.97 2.90
C SER A 251 1.22 -7.97 3.37
N ALA A 252 0.85 -6.68 3.49
CA ALA A 252 1.72 -5.65 4.05
C ALA A 252 2.00 -5.81 5.57
N ASP A 253 1.18 -6.61 6.26
CA ASP A 253 1.30 -6.97 7.68
C ASP A 253 1.55 -5.77 8.63
N ARG A 254 0.84 -4.65 8.37
CA ARG A 254 1.04 -3.37 9.06
C ARG A 254 0.92 -3.48 10.59
N GLY A 255 -0.06 -4.24 11.09
CA GLY A 255 -0.28 -4.39 12.53
C GLY A 255 0.90 -5.04 13.24
N THR A 256 1.41 -6.17 12.74
CA THR A 256 2.57 -6.86 13.30
C THR A 256 3.82 -5.98 13.24
N ARG A 257 4.05 -5.28 12.11
CA ARG A 257 5.19 -4.37 11.97
C ARG A 257 5.18 -3.24 13.00
N ILE A 258 4.01 -2.65 13.25
CA ILE A 258 3.85 -1.60 14.29
C ILE A 258 4.10 -2.19 15.68
N LEU A 259 3.54 -3.36 16.00
CA LEU A 259 3.75 -4.00 17.30
C LEU A 259 5.22 -4.35 17.53
N ASN A 260 5.93 -4.85 16.50
CA ASN A 260 7.36 -5.13 16.58
C ASN A 260 8.17 -3.85 16.84
N TYR A 261 7.85 -2.76 16.13
CA TYR A 261 8.48 -1.46 16.37
C TYR A 261 8.22 -0.95 17.79
N LEU A 262 6.98 -1.03 18.28
CA LEU A 262 6.63 -0.61 19.64
C LEU A 262 7.35 -1.46 20.69
N ALA A 263 7.41 -2.78 20.51
CA ALA A 263 8.11 -3.69 21.40
C ALA A 263 9.61 -3.36 21.44
N ASP A 264 10.25 -3.20 20.28
CA ASP A 264 11.66 -2.85 20.15
C ASP A 264 11.98 -1.53 20.87
N VAL A 265 11.24 -0.45 20.56
CA VAL A 265 11.47 0.86 21.18
C VAL A 265 11.18 0.84 22.68
N THR A 266 10.16 0.11 23.13
CA THR A 266 9.79 0.02 24.56
C THR A 266 10.83 -0.73 25.39
N VAL A 267 11.33 -1.85 24.87
CA VAL A 267 12.29 -2.72 25.57
C VAL A 267 13.71 -2.17 25.45
N ASN A 268 14.15 -1.87 24.23
CA ASN A 268 15.55 -1.52 23.97
C ASN A 268 15.86 -0.05 24.20
N LYS A 269 14.82 0.82 24.25
CA LYS A 269 14.94 2.27 24.48
C LYS A 269 16.17 2.89 23.77
N PRO A 270 16.28 2.76 22.44
CA PRO A 270 17.49 3.13 21.69
C PRO A 270 17.86 4.63 21.81
N HIS A 271 16.95 5.45 22.34
CA HIS A 271 17.12 6.89 22.56
C HIS A 271 17.02 7.28 24.05
N GLY A 272 17.10 6.32 24.98
CA GLY A 272 16.99 6.55 26.41
C GLY A 272 15.55 6.75 26.90
N GLU A 273 15.42 7.22 28.14
CA GLU A 273 14.13 7.51 28.75
C GLU A 273 13.48 8.75 28.14
N ARG A 274 12.14 8.76 28.14
CA ARG A 274 11.37 9.91 27.66
C ARG A 274 11.66 11.14 28.54
N PRO A 275 12.13 12.27 27.98
CA PRO A 275 12.58 13.41 28.77
C PRO A 275 11.45 14.29 29.33
N ALA A 276 10.24 14.24 28.76
CA ALA A 276 9.11 15.07 29.19
C ALA A 276 7.75 14.39 28.97
N THR A 277 6.83 14.59 29.91
CA THR A 277 5.44 14.11 29.83
C THR A 277 4.51 15.04 29.06
N VAL A 278 4.88 16.31 28.92
CA VAL A 278 4.12 17.32 28.16
C VAL A 278 4.11 16.96 26.68
N TYR A 279 2.96 17.08 26.04
CA TYR A 279 2.82 16.92 24.60
C TYR A 279 2.79 18.29 23.92
N PRO A 280 3.38 18.45 22.71
CA PRO A 280 3.34 19.71 21.98
C PRO A 280 1.92 20.27 21.79
N ARG A 281 0.93 19.39 21.59
CA ARG A 281 -0.49 19.76 21.45
C ARG A 281 -1.05 20.52 22.66
N ASP A 282 -0.48 20.30 23.84
CA ASP A 282 -0.96 20.92 25.09
C ASP A 282 -0.62 22.43 25.14
N LYS A 283 0.24 22.91 24.23
CA LYS A 283 0.65 24.32 24.12
C LYS A 283 0.01 25.04 22.94
N LEU A 284 -0.88 24.39 22.20
CA LEU A 284 -1.54 25.02 21.07
C LEU A 284 -2.52 26.08 21.58
N PRO A 285 -2.60 27.24 20.91
CA PRO A 285 -3.54 28.29 21.27
C PRO A 285 -4.98 27.86 20.94
N ASP A 286 -5.96 28.48 21.61
CA ASP A 286 -7.37 28.25 21.33
C ASP A 286 -7.78 28.99 20.04
N VAL A 287 -7.68 28.29 18.91
CA VAL A 287 -8.00 28.79 17.56
C VAL A 287 -8.80 27.71 16.83
N ASP A 288 -9.92 28.10 16.23
CA ASP A 288 -10.72 27.19 15.40
C ASP A 288 -10.07 26.97 14.04
N VAL A 289 -9.24 25.92 13.97
CA VAL A 289 -8.53 25.50 12.75
C VAL A 289 -9.43 24.74 11.76
N THR A 290 -10.73 24.58 12.04
CA THR A 290 -11.70 24.02 11.08
C THR A 290 -12.20 25.05 10.07
N LEU A 291 -12.07 26.33 10.40
CA LEU A 291 -12.38 27.43 9.50
C LEU A 291 -11.22 27.65 8.51
N PRO A 292 -11.51 28.00 7.24
CA PRO A 292 -10.47 28.37 6.29
C PRO A 292 -9.64 29.56 6.82
N PRO A 293 -8.30 29.50 6.74
CA PRO A 293 -7.47 30.61 7.18
C PRO A 293 -7.63 31.82 6.24
N PRO A 294 -7.37 33.05 6.72
CA PRO A 294 -7.44 34.25 5.87
C PRO A 294 -6.48 34.15 4.68
N ASN A 295 -6.83 34.75 3.54
CA ASN A 295 -5.94 34.83 2.39
C ASN A 295 -4.59 35.44 2.78
N GLY A 296 -3.50 34.81 2.33
CA GLY A 296 -2.14 35.19 2.69
C GLY A 296 -1.26 35.38 1.46
N SER A 297 0.05 35.25 1.68
CA SER A 297 1.07 35.46 0.64
C SER A 297 0.92 34.55 -0.58
N ARG A 298 0.31 33.37 -0.43
CA ARG A 298 0.07 32.46 -1.56
C ARG A 298 -1.03 32.93 -2.48
N GLN A 299 -2.16 33.38 -1.94
CA GLN A 299 -3.22 33.94 -2.79
C GLN A 299 -2.70 35.14 -3.57
N ARG A 300 -1.89 35.99 -2.92
CA ARG A 300 -1.23 37.12 -3.58
C ARG A 300 -0.29 36.69 -4.71
N LEU A 301 0.50 35.63 -4.52
CA LEU A 301 1.35 35.08 -5.58
C LEU A 301 0.53 34.52 -6.75
N LEU A 302 -0.54 33.78 -6.45
CA LEU A 302 -1.41 33.20 -7.49
C LEU A 302 -2.14 34.28 -8.31
N GLU A 303 -2.53 35.39 -7.67
CA GLU A 303 -3.21 36.50 -8.33
C GLU A 303 -2.26 37.34 -9.20
N LEU A 304 -1.05 37.65 -8.71
CA LEU A 304 -0.11 38.55 -9.38
C LEU A 304 0.86 37.83 -10.33
N GLY A 305 1.03 36.52 -10.15
CA GLY A 305 2.13 35.75 -10.75
C GLY A 305 3.50 36.14 -10.16
N PRO A 306 4.58 35.40 -10.53
CA PRO A 306 5.90 35.59 -9.94
C PRO A 306 6.50 37.00 -10.09
N GLU A 307 6.38 37.59 -11.29
CA GLU A 307 6.89 38.94 -11.57
C GLU A 307 6.11 40.02 -10.83
N GLY A 308 4.77 39.94 -10.88
CA GLY A 308 3.89 40.89 -10.20
C GLY A 308 4.07 40.83 -8.69
N PHE A 309 4.23 39.62 -8.14
CA PHE A 309 4.51 39.42 -6.71
C PHE A 309 5.85 40.03 -6.29
N ALA A 310 6.91 39.87 -7.07
CA ALA A 310 8.21 40.46 -6.77
C ALA A 310 8.17 42.00 -6.84
N ALA A 311 7.57 42.58 -7.89
CA ALA A 311 7.42 44.02 -8.02
C ALA A 311 6.60 44.63 -6.87
N ASP A 312 5.53 43.95 -6.48
CA ASP A 312 4.67 44.35 -5.37
C ASP A 312 5.38 44.22 -4.01
N LEU A 313 6.17 43.16 -3.79
CA LEU A 313 7.03 43.03 -2.61
C LEU A 313 8.08 44.15 -2.54
N ARG A 314 8.66 44.56 -3.68
CA ARG A 314 9.62 45.67 -3.77
C ARG A 314 9.01 47.02 -3.38
N ALA A 315 7.75 47.22 -3.75
CA ALA A 315 6.98 48.44 -3.48
C ALA A 315 6.42 48.49 -2.05
N SER A 316 6.27 47.33 -1.40
CA SER A 316 5.77 47.23 -0.03
C SER A 316 6.63 48.02 0.96
N LYS A 317 5.96 48.76 1.86
CA LYS A 317 6.59 49.41 3.02
C LYS A 317 6.75 48.46 4.21
N ALA A 318 5.97 47.39 4.26
CA ALA A 318 6.04 46.40 5.32
C ALA A 318 7.20 45.43 5.08
N LEU A 319 7.92 45.07 6.15
CA LEU A 319 8.97 44.05 6.09
C LEU A 319 8.32 42.66 5.97
N GLY A 320 8.62 41.96 4.87
CA GLY A 320 8.27 40.55 4.74
C GLY A 320 9.08 39.69 5.72
N VAL A 321 8.43 38.71 6.33
CA VAL A 321 9.06 37.80 7.29
C VAL A 321 8.85 36.36 6.84
N THR A 322 9.92 35.59 6.79
CA THR A 322 9.88 34.14 6.53
C THR A 322 10.17 33.38 7.82
N ASP A 323 9.27 32.47 8.19
CA ASP A 323 9.47 31.57 9.33
C ASP A 323 10.33 30.36 8.93
N THR A 324 11.44 30.14 9.62
CA THR A 324 12.35 29.00 9.38
C THR A 324 12.19 27.86 10.39
N THR A 325 11.19 27.95 11.27
CA THR A 325 10.91 26.94 12.31
C THR A 325 10.72 25.54 11.74
N PHE A 326 10.15 25.42 10.54
CA PHE A 326 9.86 24.15 9.88
C PHE A 326 11.07 23.55 9.15
N ARG A 327 12.18 24.28 9.01
CA ARG A 327 13.38 23.86 8.27
C ARG A 327 14.68 24.25 8.98
N ASP A 328 15.17 25.47 8.82
CA ASP A 328 16.55 25.81 9.24
C ASP A 328 16.75 25.83 10.75
N ALA A 329 15.72 26.24 11.51
CA ALA A 329 15.83 26.37 12.96
C ALA A 329 16.17 25.02 13.61
N HIS A 330 15.41 23.98 13.26
CA HIS A 330 15.66 22.64 13.80
C HIS A 330 16.79 21.90 13.09
N GLN A 331 17.12 22.26 11.85
CA GLN A 331 18.36 21.81 11.21
C GLN A 331 19.58 22.24 12.02
N SER A 332 19.57 23.46 12.53
CA SER A 332 20.64 24.06 13.34
C SER A 332 20.66 23.53 14.78
N LEU A 333 19.49 23.49 15.44
CA LEU A 333 19.41 23.23 16.88
C LEU A 333 19.17 21.76 17.24
N LEU A 334 18.49 21.01 16.36
CA LEU A 334 17.96 19.68 16.66
C LEU A 334 18.38 18.64 15.62
N ALA A 335 19.48 18.91 14.91
CA ALA A 335 20.01 18.05 13.85
C ALA A 335 18.94 17.59 12.85
N THR A 336 18.00 18.46 12.51
CA THR A 336 16.93 18.21 11.54
C THR A 336 15.93 17.11 11.97
N ARG A 337 15.78 16.84 13.28
CA ARG A 337 14.99 15.69 13.79
C ARG A 337 13.52 15.98 14.08
N ILE A 338 13.00 17.17 13.76
CA ILE A 338 11.55 17.39 13.87
C ILE A 338 10.80 16.57 12.81
N ARG A 339 9.80 15.83 13.27
CA ARG A 339 9.02 14.86 12.50
C ARG A 339 7.79 15.49 11.84
N THR A 340 7.29 14.87 10.77
CA THR A 340 6.11 15.33 10.03
C THR A 340 4.91 15.55 10.95
N THR A 341 4.68 14.62 11.90
CA THR A 341 3.56 14.69 12.83
C THR A 341 3.53 15.96 13.68
N GLY A 342 4.69 16.47 14.10
CA GLY A 342 4.77 17.71 14.89
C GLY A 342 4.53 18.95 14.02
N LEU A 343 5.11 18.98 12.81
CA LEU A 343 4.97 20.10 11.88
C LEU A 343 3.53 20.24 11.38
N VAL A 344 2.93 19.14 10.93
CA VAL A 344 1.55 19.12 10.42
C VAL A 344 0.54 19.46 11.51
N MET A 345 0.80 19.07 12.76
CA MET A 345 -0.07 19.41 13.90
C MET A 345 -0.17 20.92 14.14
N VAL A 346 0.92 21.68 13.97
CA VAL A 346 0.95 23.12 14.24
C VAL A 346 0.68 23.97 12.99
N ALA A 347 0.87 23.41 11.79
CA ALA A 347 0.68 24.09 10.51
C ALA A 347 -0.64 24.87 10.37
N PRO A 348 -1.84 24.31 10.70
CA PRO A 348 -3.09 25.06 10.60
C PRO A 348 -3.18 26.29 11.51
N TYR A 349 -2.50 26.24 12.67
CA TYR A 349 -2.46 27.37 13.60
C TYR A 349 -1.59 28.50 13.04
N VAL A 350 -0.44 28.16 12.43
CA VAL A 350 0.41 29.12 11.73
C VAL A 350 -0.37 29.78 10.57
N ALA A 351 -1.08 28.96 9.78
CA ALA A 351 -1.94 29.43 8.70
C ALA A 351 -2.97 30.48 9.16
N ALA A 352 -3.66 30.19 10.27
CA ALA A 352 -4.73 31.03 10.80
C ALA A 352 -4.21 32.30 11.49
N MET A 353 -3.13 32.18 12.28
CA MET A 353 -2.65 33.26 13.15
C MET A 353 -1.65 34.21 12.47
N THR A 354 -0.95 33.74 11.44
CA THR A 354 0.13 34.49 10.79
C THR A 354 -0.01 34.58 9.26
N PRO A 355 -1.18 34.95 8.72
CA PRO A 355 -1.39 35.01 7.27
C PRO A 355 -0.51 36.08 6.57
N GLN A 356 0.12 36.98 7.34
CA GLN A 356 1.00 38.03 6.83
C GLN A 356 2.44 37.56 6.56
N LEU A 357 2.81 36.33 6.95
CA LEU A 357 4.13 35.79 6.64
C LEU A 357 4.37 35.80 5.13
N LEU A 358 5.59 36.20 4.73
CA LEU A 358 6.03 36.10 3.34
C LEU A 358 6.03 34.64 2.90
N SER A 359 6.60 33.77 3.73
CA SER A 359 6.64 32.33 3.52
C SER A 359 6.91 31.57 4.82
N VAL A 360 6.65 30.27 4.80
CA VAL A 360 7.20 29.31 5.77
C VAL A 360 8.23 28.47 5.05
N GLU A 361 9.48 28.53 5.49
CA GLU A 361 10.53 27.67 4.99
C GLU A 361 10.42 26.29 5.65
N CYS A 362 9.97 25.30 4.89
CA CYS A 362 9.59 23.99 5.41
C CYS A 362 10.25 22.80 4.70
N TRP A 363 11.08 23.05 3.68
CA TRP A 363 11.59 21.99 2.81
C TRP A 363 12.98 22.27 2.24
N GLY A 364 13.60 21.26 1.63
CA GLY A 364 14.97 21.35 1.14
C GLY A 364 16.03 21.39 2.24
N GLY A 365 17.27 21.70 1.87
CA GLY A 365 18.41 21.52 2.76
C GLY A 365 18.56 20.05 3.20
N ALA A 366 18.82 19.83 4.50
CA ALA A 366 19.04 18.48 5.02
C ALA A 366 17.74 17.68 5.26
N THR A 367 16.56 18.33 5.23
CA THR A 367 15.29 17.69 5.62
C THR A 367 14.93 16.51 4.73
N TYR A 368 15.24 16.58 3.43
CA TYR A 368 14.94 15.54 2.46
C TYR A 368 15.65 14.21 2.79
N ASP A 369 16.98 14.24 2.95
CA ASP A 369 17.77 13.05 3.30
C ASP A 369 17.49 12.59 4.72
N VAL A 370 17.34 13.51 5.69
CA VAL A 370 17.10 13.15 7.08
C VAL A 370 15.74 12.48 7.28
N ALA A 371 14.69 12.93 6.59
CA ALA A 371 13.37 12.30 6.63
C ALA A 371 13.45 10.82 6.25
N LEU A 372 14.08 10.52 5.10
CA LEU A 372 14.23 9.15 4.61
C LEU A 372 15.18 8.32 5.49
N ARG A 373 16.35 8.88 5.80
CA ARG A 373 17.46 8.13 6.41
C ARG A 373 17.23 7.86 7.89
N PHE A 374 16.80 8.87 8.64
CA PHE A 374 16.73 8.82 10.11
C PHE A 374 15.31 8.79 10.64
N LEU A 375 14.38 9.54 10.04
CA LEU A 375 13.00 9.58 10.53
C LEU A 375 12.14 8.45 9.97
N LYS A 376 12.59 7.81 8.86
CA LYS A 376 11.86 6.78 8.12
C LYS A 376 10.50 7.29 7.63
N GLU A 377 10.47 8.54 7.20
CA GLU A 377 9.31 9.28 6.70
C GLU A 377 9.58 9.76 5.28
N ASP A 378 8.53 9.86 4.46
CA ASP A 378 8.63 10.39 3.10
C ASP A 378 8.59 11.93 3.13
N PRO A 379 9.63 12.63 2.64
CA PRO A 379 9.61 14.09 2.57
C PRO A 379 8.53 14.65 1.64
N TRP A 380 8.12 13.91 0.59
CA TRP A 380 7.06 14.35 -0.33
C TRP A 380 5.70 14.34 0.35
N ASP A 381 5.40 13.27 1.09
CA ASP A 381 4.19 13.17 1.93
C ASP A 381 4.14 14.30 2.97
N ARG A 382 5.29 14.63 3.58
CA ARG A 382 5.40 15.81 4.46
C ARG A 382 5.02 17.11 3.74
N LEU A 383 5.54 17.34 2.54
CA LEU A 383 5.25 18.56 1.78
C LEU A 383 3.77 18.65 1.42
N ALA A 384 3.18 17.57 0.93
CA ALA A 384 1.76 17.50 0.57
C ALA A 384 0.85 17.81 1.78
N GLN A 385 1.12 17.19 2.94
CA GLN A 385 0.35 17.45 4.17
C GLN A 385 0.51 18.89 4.67
N LEU A 386 1.72 19.45 4.58
CA LEU A 386 1.94 20.86 4.97
C LEU A 386 1.25 21.83 4.02
N ARG A 387 1.22 21.53 2.71
CA ARG A 387 0.49 22.32 1.72
C ARG A 387 -1.00 22.36 2.01
N GLU A 388 -1.59 21.19 2.32
CA GLU A 388 -3.00 21.07 2.70
C GLU A 388 -3.29 21.83 4.01
N ALA A 389 -2.42 21.69 5.01
CA ALA A 389 -2.59 22.31 6.32
C ALA A 389 -2.34 23.83 6.36
N MET A 390 -1.52 24.37 5.45
CA MET A 390 -1.23 25.82 5.34
C MET A 390 -1.58 26.34 3.94
N PRO A 391 -2.84 26.37 3.48
CA PRO A 391 -3.18 26.65 2.09
C PRO A 391 -2.98 28.11 1.64
N ASN A 392 -2.75 29.03 2.58
CA ASN A 392 -2.74 30.47 2.38
C ASN A 392 -1.35 31.13 2.42
N ILE A 393 -0.33 30.44 2.92
CA ILE A 393 1.04 30.98 3.03
C ILE A 393 1.94 30.30 1.99
N ASN A 394 2.86 31.05 1.39
CA ASN A 394 3.87 30.49 0.50
C ASN A 394 4.75 29.49 1.23
N LEU A 395 4.97 28.31 0.65
CA LEU A 395 5.95 27.35 1.14
C LEU A 395 7.29 27.57 0.45
N GLN A 396 8.34 27.71 1.25
CA GLN A 396 9.69 27.97 0.77
C GLN A 396 10.59 26.76 1.00
N MET A 397 11.50 26.54 0.04
CA MET A 397 12.58 25.57 0.19
C MET A 397 13.96 26.14 -0.08
N LEU A 398 14.98 25.50 0.50
CA LEU A 398 16.38 25.71 0.13
C LEU A 398 16.82 24.67 -0.91
N LEU A 399 17.26 25.14 -2.09
CA LEU A 399 17.67 24.32 -3.21
C LEU A 399 19.14 24.61 -3.59
N ARG A 400 19.97 23.59 -3.69
CA ARG A 400 21.37 23.73 -4.10
C ARG A 400 21.49 23.52 -5.61
N GLY A 401 21.55 24.60 -6.38
CA GLY A 401 21.76 24.63 -7.84
C GLY A 401 21.58 23.29 -8.58
N ARG A 402 22.65 22.82 -9.24
CA ARG A 402 22.70 21.55 -9.99
C ARG A 402 22.57 20.27 -9.15
N ASN A 403 22.68 20.38 -7.83
CA ASN A 403 22.61 19.24 -6.92
C ASN A 403 21.19 19.01 -6.37
N THR A 404 20.26 19.93 -6.58
CA THR A 404 18.93 19.93 -5.96
C THR A 404 19.01 19.79 -4.43
N VAL A 405 18.68 18.62 -3.89
CA VAL A 405 18.76 18.24 -2.47
C VAL A 405 19.76 17.09 -2.23
N GLY A 406 20.51 16.70 -3.26
CA GLY A 406 21.51 15.62 -3.20
C GLY A 406 22.95 16.11 -3.00
N TYR A 407 23.87 15.15 -2.97
CA TYR A 407 25.29 15.40 -2.65
C TYR A 407 26.22 15.46 -3.87
N THR A 408 25.71 15.16 -5.07
CA THR A 408 26.45 15.18 -6.34
C THR A 408 25.69 15.98 -7.39
N PRO A 409 26.38 16.55 -8.40
CA PRO A 409 25.71 17.17 -9.54
C PRO A 409 24.87 16.17 -10.33
N TYR A 410 23.68 16.59 -10.75
CA TYR A 410 22.79 15.78 -11.59
C TYR A 410 22.68 16.35 -13.01
N PRO A 411 22.21 15.54 -13.99
CA PRO A 411 21.75 16.05 -15.27
C PRO A 411 20.64 17.09 -15.10
N GLU A 412 20.55 18.06 -16.00
CA GLU A 412 19.54 19.13 -15.92
C GLU A 412 18.11 18.59 -15.90
N GLN A 413 17.85 17.50 -16.62
CA GLN A 413 16.54 16.84 -16.63
C GLN A 413 16.08 16.43 -15.22
N VAL A 414 17.00 15.99 -14.36
CA VAL A 414 16.69 15.64 -12.96
C VAL A 414 16.31 16.91 -12.19
N THR A 415 17.04 18.01 -12.40
CA THR A 415 16.74 19.31 -11.76
C THR A 415 15.37 19.82 -12.19
N ARG A 416 15.06 19.80 -13.48
CA ARG A 416 13.75 20.20 -14.03
C ARG A 416 12.62 19.35 -13.48
N SER A 417 12.78 18.03 -13.47
CA SER A 417 11.77 17.10 -12.96
C SER A 417 11.54 17.31 -11.46
N PHE A 418 12.60 17.49 -10.68
CA PHE A 418 12.52 17.75 -9.25
C PHE A 418 11.79 19.05 -8.94
N VAL A 419 12.14 20.15 -9.63
CA VAL A 419 11.50 21.46 -9.44
C VAL A 419 10.04 21.41 -9.84
N SER A 420 9.72 20.78 -10.98
CA SER A 420 8.34 20.60 -11.45
C SER A 420 7.49 19.85 -10.42
N GLU A 421 8.00 18.73 -9.89
CA GLU A 421 7.30 17.95 -8.87
C GLU A 421 7.16 18.71 -7.55
N ALA A 422 8.20 19.42 -7.10
CA ALA A 422 8.16 20.23 -5.89
C ALA A 422 7.14 21.38 -5.99
N ALA A 423 7.09 22.06 -7.15
CA ALA A 423 6.11 23.09 -7.42
C ALA A 423 4.68 22.52 -7.46
N ALA A 424 4.48 21.41 -8.16
CA ALA A 424 3.18 20.74 -8.24
C ALA A 424 2.68 20.23 -6.88
N THR A 425 3.60 19.74 -6.03
CA THR A 425 3.27 19.28 -4.68
C THR A 425 2.94 20.45 -3.75
N GLY A 426 3.62 21.59 -3.88
CA GLY A 426 3.21 22.81 -3.18
C GLY A 426 4.27 23.82 -2.78
N ILE A 427 5.53 23.70 -3.24
CA ILE A 427 6.55 24.74 -3.05
C ILE A 427 6.23 25.95 -3.93
N ASP A 428 6.22 27.14 -3.33
CA ASP A 428 5.95 28.40 -4.00
C ASP A 428 7.22 29.24 -4.19
N ILE A 429 8.20 29.12 -3.28
CA ILE A 429 9.48 29.87 -3.33
C ILE A 429 10.67 28.92 -3.26
N PHE A 430 11.54 28.99 -4.27
CA PHE A 430 12.80 28.25 -4.33
C PHE A 430 13.96 29.20 -4.04
N ARG A 431 14.54 29.09 -2.83
CA ARG A 431 15.81 29.75 -2.51
C ARG A 431 16.96 28.95 -3.11
N ILE A 432 17.49 29.42 -4.23
CA ILE A 432 18.55 28.76 -5.00
C ILE A 432 19.89 29.35 -4.59
N PHE A 433 20.85 28.50 -4.24
CA PHE A 433 22.22 28.91 -3.95
C PHE A 433 23.25 27.94 -4.53
N ASP A 434 24.48 28.43 -4.68
CA ASP A 434 25.66 27.62 -4.89
C ASP A 434 26.66 27.85 -3.75
N ALA A 435 27.38 26.80 -3.36
CA ALA A 435 28.31 26.84 -2.22
C ALA A 435 29.53 27.74 -2.46
N LEU A 436 29.82 28.09 -3.72
CA LEU A 436 30.96 28.91 -4.14
C LEU A 436 30.50 30.18 -4.86
N ASN A 437 29.21 30.55 -4.77
CA ASN A 437 28.61 31.65 -5.53
C ASN A 437 28.80 31.54 -7.05
N ASN A 438 28.88 30.31 -7.60
CA ASN A 438 28.98 30.11 -9.04
C ASN A 438 27.59 30.12 -9.69
N VAL A 439 27.28 31.19 -10.44
CA VAL A 439 25.99 31.39 -11.11
C VAL A 439 25.71 30.32 -12.17
N ASP A 440 26.72 29.82 -12.87
CA ASP A 440 26.55 28.74 -13.86
C ASP A 440 26.01 27.45 -13.20
N GLN A 441 26.36 27.22 -11.93
CA GLN A 441 25.84 26.07 -11.17
C GLN A 441 24.42 26.28 -10.64
N MET A 442 23.98 27.54 -10.53
CA MET A 442 22.61 27.90 -10.13
C MET A 442 21.66 27.93 -11.33
N ARG A 443 22.16 28.29 -12.51
CA ARG A 443 21.39 28.50 -13.75
C ARG A 443 20.37 27.39 -14.06
N PRO A 444 20.71 26.09 -14.00
CA PRO A 444 19.73 25.03 -14.30
C PRO A 444 18.52 25.02 -13.36
N ALA A 445 18.72 25.36 -12.09
CA ALA A 445 17.63 25.46 -11.12
C ALA A 445 16.81 26.73 -11.32
N ILE A 446 17.47 27.85 -11.66
CA ILE A 446 16.79 29.13 -11.93
C ILE A 446 15.87 28.97 -13.14
N ASP A 447 16.40 28.44 -14.25
CA ASP A 447 15.65 28.20 -15.48
C ASP A 447 14.48 27.23 -15.22
N ALA A 448 14.70 26.15 -14.47
CA ALA A 448 13.63 25.19 -14.12
C ALA A 448 12.50 25.84 -13.30
N VAL A 449 12.84 26.71 -12.33
CA VAL A 449 11.84 27.42 -11.52
C VAL A 449 11.08 28.43 -12.38
N ARG A 450 11.79 29.18 -13.23
CA ARG A 450 11.21 30.10 -14.22
C ARG A 450 10.21 29.41 -15.14
N GLU A 451 10.53 28.21 -15.62
CA GLU A 451 9.67 27.42 -16.50
C GLU A 451 8.35 26.98 -15.86
N THR A 452 8.25 26.93 -14.52
CA THR A 452 6.98 26.63 -13.84
C THR A 452 5.93 27.71 -14.08
N GLY A 453 6.34 28.95 -14.37
CA GLY A 453 5.47 30.12 -14.56
C GLY A 453 4.65 30.53 -13.32
N THR A 454 4.79 29.82 -12.20
CA THR A 454 3.90 29.92 -11.03
C THR A 454 4.66 30.11 -9.71
N THR A 455 5.97 29.87 -9.71
CA THR A 455 6.80 29.89 -8.50
C THR A 455 7.92 30.92 -8.58
N ILE A 456 8.46 31.30 -7.42
CA ILE A 456 9.48 32.34 -7.27
C ILE A 456 10.87 31.70 -7.23
N ALA A 457 11.74 32.10 -8.16
CA ALA A 457 13.18 31.93 -8.08
C ALA A 457 13.78 33.04 -7.21
N GLU A 458 14.11 32.71 -5.95
CA GLU A 458 14.86 33.56 -5.04
C GLU A 458 16.33 33.13 -5.10
N VAL A 459 17.22 33.94 -5.67
CA VAL A 459 18.59 33.52 -5.94
C VAL A 459 19.54 34.16 -4.95
N ALA A 460 20.29 33.33 -4.24
CA ALA A 460 21.09 33.73 -3.10
C ALA A 460 22.55 33.99 -3.48
N LEU A 461 23.06 35.13 -3.05
CA LEU A 461 24.49 35.32 -2.80
C LEU A 461 24.80 34.83 -1.39
N SER A 462 25.78 33.93 -1.27
CA SER A 462 26.29 33.48 0.02
C SER A 462 27.29 34.51 0.54
N TYR A 463 27.03 35.07 1.73
CA TYR A 463 27.88 36.10 2.33
C TYR A 463 29.09 35.48 3.05
N THR A 464 30.25 36.09 2.87
CA THR A 464 31.51 35.78 3.54
C THR A 464 32.41 37.02 3.61
N GLY A 465 33.51 36.95 4.34
CA GLY A 465 34.39 38.10 4.57
C GLY A 465 33.80 39.14 5.53
N ASP A 466 34.37 40.35 5.51
CA ASP A 466 33.94 41.45 6.40
C ASP A 466 33.92 42.79 5.65
N LEU A 467 32.75 43.19 5.12
CA LEU A 467 32.59 44.49 4.46
C LEU A 467 32.84 45.71 5.38
N SER A 468 32.87 45.52 6.70
CA SER A 468 33.24 46.59 7.63
C SER A 468 34.76 46.74 7.78
N ASN A 469 35.54 45.79 7.30
CA ASN A 469 37.00 45.84 7.34
C ASN A 469 37.56 46.58 6.12
N PRO A 470 38.24 47.74 6.28
CA PRO A 470 38.81 48.48 5.17
C PRO A 470 39.95 47.75 4.45
N ARG A 471 40.44 46.63 5.01
CA ARG A 471 41.44 45.75 4.38
C ARG A 471 40.82 44.57 3.62
N GLU A 472 39.49 44.43 3.62
CA GLU A 472 38.80 43.43 2.79
C GLU A 472 38.98 43.77 1.31
N ASN A 473 39.62 42.88 0.56
CA ASN A 473 39.97 43.07 -0.85
C ASN A 473 39.52 41.92 -1.76
N LEU A 474 38.91 40.87 -1.19
CA LEU A 474 38.41 39.71 -1.92
C LEU A 474 36.90 39.79 -2.06
N TYR A 475 36.19 39.91 -0.93
CA TYR A 475 34.72 39.93 -0.87
C TYR A 475 34.21 41.35 -0.64
N THR A 476 34.55 42.24 -1.57
CA THR A 476 34.21 43.67 -1.51
C THR A 476 32.75 43.94 -1.88
N LEU A 477 32.30 45.19 -1.68
CA LEU A 477 30.96 45.59 -2.12
C LEU A 477 30.78 45.39 -3.63
N ASP A 478 31.81 45.72 -4.43
CA ASP A 478 31.80 45.52 -5.88
C ASP A 478 31.70 44.03 -6.27
N TYR A 479 32.31 43.13 -5.48
CA TYR A 479 32.14 41.69 -5.70
C TYR A 479 30.66 41.31 -5.58
N TYR A 480 29.98 41.75 -4.52
CA TYR A 480 28.57 41.43 -4.31
C TYR A 480 27.64 42.12 -5.31
N LEU A 481 27.93 43.35 -5.74
CA LEU A 481 27.16 44.03 -6.77
C LEU A 481 27.28 43.35 -8.13
N ARG A 482 28.50 42.95 -8.54
CA ARG A 482 28.69 42.17 -9.78
C ARG A 482 28.01 40.80 -9.71
N LEU A 483 28.07 40.14 -8.56
CA LEU A 483 27.37 38.88 -8.37
C LEU A 483 25.86 39.10 -8.51
N ALA A 484 25.30 40.11 -7.84
CA ALA A 484 23.88 40.43 -7.93
C ALA A 484 23.43 40.75 -9.36
N GLU A 485 24.25 41.48 -10.13
CA GLU A 485 24.01 41.71 -11.57
C GLU A 485 23.88 40.38 -12.34
N GLN A 486 24.80 39.44 -12.13
CA GLN A 486 24.71 38.11 -12.73
C GLN A 486 23.47 37.31 -12.30
N LEU A 487 23.03 37.46 -11.04
CA LEU A 487 21.81 36.79 -10.54
C LEU A 487 20.54 37.38 -11.18
N VAL A 488 20.50 38.70 -11.34
CA VAL A 488 19.40 39.39 -12.04
C VAL A 488 19.34 38.94 -13.50
N ASP A 489 20.47 38.95 -14.19
CA ASP A 489 20.58 38.50 -15.58
C ASP A 489 20.21 37.02 -15.77
N ALA A 490 20.47 36.19 -14.75
CA ALA A 490 20.07 34.79 -14.74
C ALA A 490 18.56 34.58 -14.54
N GLY A 491 17.79 35.63 -14.21
CA GLY A 491 16.33 35.56 -14.06
C GLY A 491 15.85 35.38 -12.61
N ALA A 492 16.59 35.90 -11.63
CA ALA A 492 16.09 36.00 -10.26
C ALA A 492 14.83 36.88 -10.21
N HIS A 493 13.85 36.51 -9.37
CA HIS A 493 12.75 37.42 -9.02
C HIS A 493 13.06 38.17 -7.72
N ILE A 494 13.80 37.54 -6.81
CA ILE A 494 14.23 38.07 -5.52
C ILE A 494 15.71 37.78 -5.36
N LEU A 495 16.47 38.77 -4.90
CA LEU A 495 17.86 38.58 -4.47
C LEU A 495 17.86 38.16 -3.00
N ALA A 496 18.48 37.03 -2.68
CA ALA A 496 18.69 36.63 -1.30
C ALA A 496 20.14 36.89 -0.86
N ILE A 497 20.32 37.36 0.36
CA ILE A 497 21.61 37.35 1.06
C ILE A 497 21.56 36.18 2.02
N LYS A 498 22.38 35.15 1.80
CA LYS A 498 22.50 34.00 2.69
C LYS A 498 23.75 34.13 3.54
N ASP A 499 23.62 34.58 4.79
CA ASP A 499 24.71 34.61 5.76
C ASP A 499 24.71 33.36 6.62
N MET A 500 25.15 32.25 6.02
CA MET A 500 25.11 30.92 6.67
C MET A 500 25.95 30.81 7.94
N ALA A 501 26.85 31.76 8.20
CA ALA A 501 27.78 31.75 9.32
C ALA A 501 27.57 32.89 10.33
N GLY A 502 26.60 33.78 10.10
CA GLY A 502 26.33 34.92 10.99
C GLY A 502 27.45 35.96 11.00
N LEU A 503 28.08 36.22 9.85
CA LEU A 503 29.19 37.15 9.68
C LEU A 503 28.75 38.58 9.33
N LEU A 504 27.51 38.77 8.85
CA LEU A 504 26.99 40.03 8.35
C LEU A 504 26.62 40.98 9.51
N ARG A 505 27.61 41.75 9.97
CA ARG A 505 27.43 42.75 11.04
C ARG A 505 26.45 43.86 10.63
N PRO A 506 25.83 44.57 11.59
CA PRO A 506 24.82 45.59 11.29
C PRO A 506 25.27 46.67 10.29
N GLN A 507 26.51 47.16 10.38
CA GLN A 507 27.05 48.15 9.46
C GLN A 507 27.23 47.58 8.05
N ALA A 508 27.75 46.36 7.95
CA ALA A 508 27.91 45.64 6.68
C ALA A 508 26.55 45.35 6.04
N ALA A 509 25.55 44.94 6.84
CA ALA A 509 24.17 44.73 6.39
C ALA A 509 23.57 46.02 5.83
N ALA A 510 23.69 47.14 6.55
CA ALA A 510 23.19 48.43 6.11
C ALA A 510 23.83 48.85 4.78
N THR A 511 25.14 48.69 4.63
CA THR A 511 25.87 48.98 3.38
C THR A 511 25.38 48.10 2.23
N LEU A 512 25.40 46.77 2.42
CA LEU A 512 25.09 45.81 1.35
C LEU A 512 23.63 45.91 0.92
N VAL A 513 22.68 45.91 1.86
CA VAL A 513 21.24 45.99 1.55
C VAL A 513 20.90 47.32 0.89
N SER A 514 21.46 48.44 1.36
CA SER A 514 21.23 49.76 0.74
C SER A 514 21.76 49.79 -0.69
N ALA A 515 22.96 49.26 -0.92
CA ALA A 515 23.56 49.21 -2.25
C ALA A 515 22.74 48.32 -3.20
N LEU A 516 22.33 47.12 -2.77
CA LEU A 516 21.49 46.25 -3.60
C LEU A 516 20.15 46.92 -3.95
N ARG A 517 19.48 47.55 -2.98
CA ARG A 517 18.21 48.26 -3.23
C ARG A 517 18.35 49.49 -4.13
N GLN A 518 19.51 50.13 -4.14
CA GLN A 518 19.77 51.30 -4.99
C GLN A 518 20.09 50.90 -6.43
N ASN A 519 20.75 49.76 -6.63
CA ASN A 519 21.24 49.35 -7.94
C ASN A 519 20.32 48.35 -8.67
N PHE A 520 19.40 47.70 -7.95
CA PHE A 520 18.51 46.68 -8.53
C PHE A 520 17.04 46.89 -8.13
N ASP A 521 16.14 46.58 -9.06
CA ASP A 521 14.69 46.68 -8.86
C ASP A 521 14.09 45.46 -8.13
N LEU A 522 14.87 44.40 -7.93
CA LEU A 522 14.40 43.19 -7.23
C LEU A 522 14.29 43.43 -5.71
N PRO A 523 13.35 42.77 -5.02
CA PRO A 523 13.35 42.68 -3.57
C PRO A 523 14.64 42.02 -3.05
N VAL A 524 15.03 42.39 -1.83
CA VAL A 524 16.18 41.79 -1.13
C VAL A 524 15.65 41.03 0.10
N HIS A 525 15.96 39.74 0.18
CA HIS A 525 15.62 38.87 1.30
C HIS A 525 16.88 38.48 2.06
N VAL A 526 17.01 38.91 3.31
CA VAL A 526 18.18 38.59 4.16
C VAL A 526 17.89 37.36 5.01
N HIS A 527 18.83 36.42 5.05
CA HIS A 527 18.78 35.22 5.86
C HIS A 527 20.03 35.08 6.73
#